data_AF-A0A9D4Q4Z4-F1
#
_entry.id   AF-A0A9D4Q4Z4-F1
#
_cell.length_a   1.000
_cell.length_b   1.000
_cell.length_c   1.000
_cell.angle_alpha   90.00
_cell.angle_beta   90.00
_cell.angle_gamma   90.00
#
_symmetry.space_group_name_H-M   'P 1'
#
loop_
_entity.id
_entity.type
_entity.pdbx_description
1 polymer ?
#
loop_
_entity_poly.entity_id
_entity_poly.type
_entity_poly.pdbx_seq_one_letter_code
_entity_poly.pdbx_strand_id
1 'polypeptide(L)'
;MLTEREQQGLSKIIGALELADVIALAQTVTCKQIKLTERSEAERAILSGTQNPADLLRRKKILRELLFRYLWSESVFVAPALAKSDLINACLQHWQEDNALKSGQFPANGTDKDGKTSETSFQEKLGTEFTNWFFAQLNSEGEKLGHQHFFPNCQLRVQCFEKLAGRENPPRVLSIRGSEPASRFLWQLAGGARRMFHPNVRSVKCEVEEHGLARINVSGVVHEYNSCMGLFECGFGLVRDPNATATESDVWKLQFVEVILRVSRIGFVTAAVLSTGEDDITMELECT
;
A
#
# COMPACT_ATOMS: atom_id res chain seq x y z
N MET A 1 -30.42 -1.88 12.07
CA MET A 1 -30.15 -0.71 12.93
C MET A 1 -28.68 -0.39 12.73
N LEU A 2 -28.34 0.89 12.52
CA LEU A 2 -26.96 1.32 12.30
C LEU A 2 -26.11 1.04 13.54
N THR A 3 -24.83 0.70 13.35
CA THR A 3 -23.88 0.63 14.48
C THR A 3 -23.59 2.03 15.02
N GLU A 4 -23.08 2.13 16.24
CA GLU A 4 -22.71 3.42 16.84
C GLU A 4 -21.66 4.16 15.99
N ARG A 5 -20.69 3.45 15.42
CA ARG A 5 -19.70 4.03 14.49
C ARG A 5 -20.30 4.46 13.18
N GLU A 6 -21.19 3.66 12.59
CA GLU A 6 -21.91 4.06 11.37
C GLU A 6 -22.74 5.31 11.63
N GLN A 7 -23.42 5.39 12.77
CA GLN A 7 -24.21 6.56 13.16
C GLN A 7 -23.33 7.79 13.38
N GLN A 8 -22.17 7.63 14.01
CA GLN A 8 -21.19 8.70 14.22
C GLN A 8 -20.57 9.17 12.89
N GLY A 9 -20.17 8.25 12.03
CA GLY A 9 -19.61 8.55 10.71
C GLY A 9 -20.62 9.25 9.80
N LEU A 10 -21.86 8.76 9.77
CA LEU A 10 -22.95 9.42 9.07
C LEU A 10 -23.23 10.81 9.64
N SER A 11 -23.26 10.98 10.97
CA SER A 11 -23.46 12.28 11.60
C SER A 11 -22.38 13.29 11.18
N LYS A 12 -21.10 12.89 11.14
CA LYS A 12 -20.00 13.75 10.66
C LYS A 12 -20.16 14.13 9.18
N ILE A 13 -20.53 13.18 8.32
CA ILE A 13 -20.77 13.44 6.89
C ILE A 13 -21.96 14.39 6.68
N ILE A 14 -23.06 14.16 7.40
CA ILE A 14 -24.28 14.99 7.29
C ILE A 14 -24.02 16.39 7.85
N GLY A 15 -23.27 16.52 8.95
CA GLY A 15 -22.93 17.80 9.55
C GLY A 15 -22.09 18.71 8.63
N ALA A 16 -21.36 18.12 7.69
CA ALA A 16 -20.60 18.83 6.67
C ALA A 16 -21.42 19.30 5.45
N LEU A 17 -22.71 18.95 5.36
CA LEU A 17 -23.62 19.42 4.31
C LEU A 17 -24.31 20.74 4.69
N GLU A 18 -24.75 21.50 3.69
CA GLU A 18 -25.60 22.68 3.91
C GLU A 18 -27.02 22.30 4.34
N LEU A 19 -27.71 23.19 5.08
CA LEU A 19 -29.05 22.93 5.62
C LEU A 19 -30.06 22.50 4.54
N ALA A 20 -30.03 23.12 3.36
CA ALA A 20 -30.91 22.78 2.25
C ALA A 20 -30.70 21.33 1.76
N ASP A 21 -29.45 20.86 1.72
CA ASP A 21 -29.10 19.50 1.31
C ASP A 21 -29.44 18.46 2.39
N VAL A 22 -29.27 18.82 3.67
CA VAL A 22 -29.71 17.99 4.80
C VAL A 22 -31.23 17.80 4.77
N ILE A 23 -32.01 18.87 4.56
CA ILE A 23 -33.47 18.78 4.45
C ILE A 23 -33.88 17.93 3.23
N ALA A 24 -33.23 18.11 2.07
CA ALA A 24 -33.51 17.32 0.87
C ALA A 24 -33.20 15.82 1.07
N LEU A 25 -32.11 15.50 1.77
CA LEU A 25 -31.79 14.11 2.16
C LEU A 25 -32.83 13.55 3.11
N ALA A 26 -33.24 14.32 4.12
CA ALA A 26 -34.23 13.90 5.10
C ALA A 26 -35.60 13.62 4.45
N GLN A 27 -36.06 14.48 3.55
CA GLN A 27 -37.27 14.25 2.76
C GLN A 27 -37.21 12.97 1.91
N THR A 28 -36.02 12.58 1.46
CA THR A 28 -35.80 11.33 0.72
C THR A 28 -35.82 10.12 1.65
N VAL A 29 -35.27 10.21 2.87
CA VAL A 29 -35.33 9.15 3.88
C VAL A 29 -36.76 8.94 4.39
N THR A 30 -37.50 10.02 4.62
CA THR A 30 -38.86 9.99 5.21
C THR A 30 -39.97 9.86 4.18
N CYS A 31 -39.64 9.59 2.91
CA CYS A 31 -40.61 9.52 1.80
C CYS A 31 -41.54 10.75 1.73
N LYS A 32 -41.03 11.94 2.10
CA LYS A 32 -41.75 13.22 2.18
C LYS A 32 -42.98 13.23 3.10
N GLN A 33 -43.07 12.29 4.04
CA GLN A 33 -44.23 12.19 4.94
C GLN A 33 -44.17 13.21 6.10
N ILE A 34 -43.02 13.84 6.33
CA ILE A 34 -42.80 14.79 7.43
C ILE A 34 -42.17 16.06 6.86
N LYS A 35 -42.72 17.23 7.23
CA LYS A 35 -42.16 18.53 6.85
C LYS A 35 -41.09 18.94 7.85
N LEU A 36 -39.83 18.79 7.46
CA LEU A 36 -38.67 19.10 8.29
C LEU A 36 -38.13 20.48 7.90
N THR A 37 -38.07 21.40 8.86
CA THR A 37 -37.51 22.76 8.68
C THR A 37 -36.27 23.01 9.54
N GLU A 38 -36.09 22.24 10.61
CA GLU A 38 -34.99 22.39 11.54
C GLU A 38 -33.87 21.38 11.28
N ARG A 39 -32.61 21.82 11.39
CA ARG A 39 -31.43 20.99 11.11
C ARG A 39 -31.37 19.75 11.98
N SER A 40 -31.48 19.92 13.30
CA SER A 40 -31.35 18.85 14.27
C SER A 40 -32.47 17.82 14.17
N GLU A 41 -33.67 18.24 13.72
CA GLU A 41 -34.78 17.32 13.43
C GLU A 41 -34.51 16.53 12.14
N ALA A 42 -33.99 17.19 11.10
CA ALA A 42 -33.64 16.56 9.83
C ALA A 42 -32.51 15.54 9.97
N GLU A 43 -31.44 15.86 10.72
CA GLU A 43 -30.34 14.92 10.99
C GLU A 43 -30.82 13.70 11.77
N ARG A 44 -31.63 13.90 12.81
CA ARG A 44 -32.24 12.80 13.58
C ARG A 44 -33.09 11.91 12.69
N ALA A 45 -33.95 12.49 11.85
CA ALA A 45 -34.79 11.74 10.92
C ALA A 45 -33.97 10.93 9.88
N ILE A 46 -32.85 11.49 9.41
CA ILE A 46 -31.93 10.77 8.50
C ILE A 46 -31.32 9.57 9.21
N LEU A 47 -30.75 9.77 10.41
CA LEU A 47 -30.09 8.69 11.15
C LEU A 47 -31.07 7.60 11.59
N SER A 48 -32.28 7.97 12.04
CA SER A 48 -33.29 6.99 12.46
C SER A 48 -33.92 6.23 11.29
N GLY A 49 -34.07 6.88 10.13
CA GLY A 49 -34.70 6.29 8.95
C GLY A 49 -33.74 5.55 8.01
N THR A 50 -32.43 5.66 8.22
CA THR A 50 -31.42 4.97 7.39
C THR A 50 -31.14 3.59 7.97
N GLN A 51 -31.46 2.53 7.21
CA GLN A 51 -31.17 1.14 7.62
C GLN A 51 -29.81 0.64 7.12
N ASN A 52 -29.40 1.12 5.95
CA ASN A 52 -28.12 0.79 5.33
C ASN A 52 -27.35 2.10 5.02
N PRO A 53 -26.16 2.32 5.61
CA PRO A 53 -25.39 3.53 5.37
C PRO A 53 -25.06 3.72 3.88
N ALA A 54 -24.80 2.64 3.15
CA ALA A 54 -24.40 2.68 1.75
C ALA A 54 -25.47 3.33 0.85
N ASP A 55 -26.74 3.08 1.13
CA ASP A 55 -27.86 3.65 0.36
C ASP A 55 -27.97 5.16 0.55
N LEU A 56 -27.68 5.65 1.76
CA LEU A 56 -27.61 7.08 2.02
C LEU A 56 -26.44 7.71 1.26
N LEU A 57 -25.23 7.15 1.38
CA LEU A 57 -24.01 7.67 0.73
C LEU A 57 -24.08 7.66 -0.81
N ARG A 58 -24.86 6.75 -1.41
CA ARG A 58 -25.11 6.73 -2.85
C ARG A 58 -25.92 7.93 -3.36
N ARG A 59 -26.69 8.61 -2.50
CA ARG A 59 -27.57 9.72 -2.92
C ARG A 59 -26.80 10.89 -3.52
N LYS A 60 -27.43 11.57 -4.49
CA LYS A 60 -26.82 12.65 -5.28
C LYS A 60 -26.30 13.83 -4.45
N LYS A 61 -26.92 14.08 -3.29
CA LYS A 61 -26.52 15.16 -2.38
C LYS A 61 -25.23 14.86 -1.62
N ILE A 62 -24.85 13.59 -1.50
CA ILE A 62 -23.57 13.20 -0.93
C ILE A 62 -22.59 13.11 -2.09
N LEU A 63 -21.75 14.13 -2.25
CA LEU A 63 -20.79 14.20 -3.35
C LEU A 63 -19.56 13.35 -3.06
N ARG A 64 -18.90 12.89 -4.13
CA ARG A 64 -17.63 12.15 -4.06
C ARG A 64 -16.59 12.92 -3.24
N GLU A 65 -16.47 14.22 -3.47
CA GLU A 65 -15.53 15.09 -2.76
C GLU A 65 -15.81 15.13 -1.25
N LEU A 66 -17.08 15.12 -0.86
CA LEU A 66 -17.46 15.09 0.55
C LEU A 66 -17.01 13.79 1.23
N LEU A 67 -17.19 12.64 0.57
CA LEU A 67 -16.72 11.35 1.07
C LEU A 67 -15.19 11.31 1.16
N PHE A 68 -14.50 11.85 0.15
CA PHE A 68 -13.05 11.95 0.13
C PHE A 68 -12.54 12.81 1.29
N ARG A 69 -13.13 14.01 1.50
CA ARG A 69 -12.79 14.90 2.60
C ARG A 69 -13.06 14.28 3.97
N TYR A 70 -14.17 13.57 4.11
CA TYR A 70 -14.50 12.84 5.33
C TYR A 70 -13.42 11.80 5.65
N LEU A 71 -13.11 10.91 4.71
CA LEU A 71 -12.06 9.89 4.88
C LEU A 71 -10.70 10.51 5.20
N TRP A 72 -10.34 11.58 4.50
CA TRP A 72 -9.12 12.34 4.79
C TRP A 72 -9.10 12.90 6.22
N SER A 73 -10.23 13.44 6.70
CA SER A 73 -10.33 13.97 8.07
C SER A 73 -10.27 12.90 9.16
N GLU A 74 -10.68 11.67 8.84
CA GLU A 74 -10.55 10.50 9.70
C GLU A 74 -9.19 9.78 9.52
N SER A 75 -8.23 10.39 8.82
CA SER A 75 -6.89 9.83 8.52
C SER A 75 -6.91 8.54 7.69
N VAL A 76 -7.98 8.29 6.94
CA VAL A 76 -8.13 7.19 5.98
C VAL A 76 -7.69 7.66 4.60
N PHE A 77 -6.48 7.27 4.18
CA PHE A 77 -5.90 7.70 2.90
C PHE A 77 -6.46 6.89 1.74
N VAL A 78 -7.17 7.59 0.86
CA VAL A 78 -7.76 7.06 -0.38
C VAL A 78 -7.16 7.76 -1.60
N ALA A 79 -7.00 7.05 -2.72
CA ALA A 79 -6.44 7.68 -3.92
C ALA A 79 -7.39 8.79 -4.44
N PRO A 80 -6.88 9.97 -4.87
CA PRO A 80 -7.72 11.07 -5.37
C PRO A 80 -8.60 10.69 -6.57
N ALA A 81 -8.19 9.65 -7.33
CA ALA A 81 -8.88 9.13 -8.49
C ALA A 81 -9.98 8.09 -8.19
N LEU A 82 -10.14 7.60 -6.95
CA LEU A 82 -11.13 6.56 -6.59
C LEU A 82 -12.58 6.94 -6.89
N ALA A 83 -13.32 6.04 -7.54
CA ALA A 83 -14.72 6.27 -7.86
C ALA A 83 -15.58 6.45 -6.58
N LYS A 84 -16.75 7.09 -6.72
CA LYS A 84 -17.65 7.32 -5.59
C LYS A 84 -18.03 6.01 -4.88
N SER A 85 -18.21 4.92 -5.62
CA SER A 85 -18.45 3.57 -5.08
C SER A 85 -17.34 3.10 -4.15
N ASP A 86 -16.09 3.35 -4.52
CA ASP A 86 -14.92 2.89 -3.77
C ASP A 86 -14.74 3.72 -2.50
N LEU A 87 -15.02 5.03 -2.57
CA LEU A 87 -15.06 5.89 -1.38
C LEU A 87 -16.18 5.47 -0.41
N ILE A 88 -17.33 5.04 -0.92
CA ILE A 88 -18.42 4.50 -0.08
C ILE A 88 -17.93 3.23 0.63
N ASN A 89 -17.29 2.31 -0.09
CA ASN A 89 -16.76 1.08 0.49
C ASN A 89 -15.69 1.37 1.55
N ALA A 90 -14.80 2.33 1.30
CA ALA A 90 -13.81 2.77 2.28
C ALA A 90 -14.45 3.36 3.56
N CYS A 91 -15.55 4.13 3.43
CA CYS A 91 -16.29 4.62 4.59
C CYS A 91 -16.89 3.46 5.40
N LEU A 92 -17.52 2.50 4.72
CA LEU A 92 -18.14 1.34 5.38
C LEU A 92 -17.10 0.47 6.09
N GLN A 93 -15.96 0.21 5.45
CA GLN A 93 -14.86 -0.56 6.04
C GLN A 93 -14.29 0.14 7.27
N HIS A 94 -14.03 1.44 7.19
CA HIS A 94 -13.57 2.23 8.32
C HIS A 94 -14.54 2.14 9.52
N TRP A 95 -15.84 2.09 9.27
CA TRP A 95 -16.84 1.93 10.33
C TRP A 95 -16.95 0.50 10.88
N GLN A 96 -16.41 -0.49 10.17
CA GLN A 96 -16.42 -1.91 10.55
C GLN A 96 -15.17 -2.36 11.33
N GLU A 97 -14.11 -1.55 11.40
CA GLU A 97 -12.81 -1.85 12.05
C GLU A 97 -12.86 -1.97 13.60
N ASP A 98 -13.89 -2.59 14.17
CA ASP A 98 -13.88 -3.09 15.56
C ASP A 98 -14.63 -4.42 15.76
N ASN A 99 -15.21 -5.01 14.71
CA ASN A 99 -15.82 -6.34 14.81
C ASN A 99 -14.86 -7.51 14.53
N ALA A 100 -13.61 -7.25 14.09
CA ALA A 100 -12.66 -8.32 13.75
C ALA A 100 -11.97 -8.97 14.98
N LEU A 101 -12.16 -8.44 16.19
CA LEU A 101 -11.60 -9.02 17.42
C LEU A 101 -12.62 -9.77 18.30
N LYS A 102 -13.92 -9.80 17.93
CA LYS A 102 -14.91 -10.59 18.67
C LYS A 102 -15.93 -11.23 17.74
N SER A 103 -16.08 -12.55 17.91
CA SER A 103 -17.03 -13.45 17.25
C SER A 103 -16.51 -14.08 15.95
N GLY A 104 -15.78 -15.18 16.13
CA GLY A 104 -15.87 -16.29 15.20
C GLY A 104 -17.32 -16.78 15.09
N GLN A 105 -17.61 -17.39 13.94
CA GLN A 105 -18.90 -17.92 13.47
C GLN A 105 -19.89 -16.87 12.96
N PHE A 106 -20.11 -16.90 11.64
CA PHE A 106 -21.46 -16.84 11.10
C PHE A 106 -21.68 -17.97 10.08
N PRO A 107 -22.91 -18.51 10.01
CA PRO A 107 -23.25 -19.71 9.27
C PRO A 107 -23.61 -19.43 7.80
N ALA A 108 -23.64 -20.53 7.05
CA ALA A 108 -23.85 -20.65 5.62
C ALA A 108 -25.21 -20.17 5.11
N ASN A 109 -25.20 -19.61 3.90
CA ASN A 109 -25.96 -20.04 2.71
C ASN A 109 -25.80 -18.93 1.65
N GLY A 110 -25.38 -19.13 0.41
CA GLY A 110 -24.99 -20.32 -0.33
C GLY A 110 -24.86 -19.88 -1.79
N THR A 111 -23.73 -20.14 -2.42
CA THR A 111 -23.56 -20.57 -3.82
C THR A 111 -22.07 -20.65 -4.13
N ASP A 112 -21.65 -21.88 -4.38
CA ASP A 112 -20.33 -22.39 -4.70
C ASP A 112 -19.44 -21.46 -5.54
N LYS A 113 -18.22 -21.16 -5.05
CA LYS A 113 -16.93 -21.11 -5.79
C LYS A 113 -15.76 -21.12 -4.79
N ASP A 114 -15.43 -22.33 -4.33
CA ASP A 114 -14.32 -22.62 -3.41
C ASP A 114 -12.95 -22.43 -4.08
N GLY A 115 -12.03 -21.71 -3.43
CA GLY A 115 -10.61 -21.63 -3.82
C GLY A 115 -9.93 -20.26 -3.66
N LYS A 116 -10.61 -19.14 -3.98
CA LYS A 116 -9.94 -17.82 -4.12
C LYS A 116 -9.66 -17.08 -2.80
N THR A 117 -10.49 -17.26 -1.79
CA THR A 117 -10.44 -16.45 -0.55
C THR A 117 -9.21 -16.77 0.32
N SER A 118 -8.74 -18.02 0.32
CA SER A 118 -7.57 -18.43 1.11
C SER A 118 -6.27 -17.90 0.50
N GLU A 119 -6.16 -17.94 -0.83
CA GLU A 119 -4.95 -17.59 -1.56
C GLU A 119 -4.70 -16.07 -1.55
N THR A 120 -5.74 -15.27 -1.75
CA THR A 120 -5.64 -13.80 -1.64
C THR A 120 -5.20 -13.38 -0.24
N SER A 121 -5.72 -14.03 0.81
CA SER A 121 -5.33 -13.74 2.19
C SER A 121 -3.88 -14.13 2.52
N PHE A 122 -3.35 -15.17 1.86
CA PHE A 122 -1.95 -15.58 2.01
C PHE A 122 -1.02 -14.60 1.30
N GLN A 123 -1.32 -14.23 0.06
CA GLN A 123 -0.54 -13.28 -0.74
C GLN A 123 -0.46 -11.90 -0.05
N GLU A 124 -1.58 -11.39 0.47
CA GLU A 124 -1.61 -10.13 1.21
C GLU A 124 -0.71 -10.16 2.45
N LYS A 125 -0.77 -11.24 3.24
CA LYS A 125 0.07 -11.43 4.42
C LYS A 125 1.54 -11.53 4.04
N LEU A 126 1.88 -12.41 3.10
CA LEU A 126 3.26 -12.61 2.62
C LEU A 126 3.84 -11.28 2.12
N GLY A 127 3.11 -10.57 1.25
CA GLY A 127 3.53 -9.28 0.72
C GLY A 127 3.77 -8.24 1.81
N THR A 128 2.84 -8.12 2.76
CA THR A 128 2.91 -7.15 3.85
C THR A 128 4.06 -7.45 4.82
N GLU A 129 4.15 -8.69 5.29
CA GLU A 129 5.19 -9.12 6.24
C GLU A 129 6.58 -9.00 5.62
N PHE A 130 6.76 -9.50 4.40
CA PHE A 130 8.02 -9.38 3.68
C PHE A 130 8.41 -7.91 3.47
N THR A 131 7.48 -7.06 3.02
CA THR A 131 7.77 -5.64 2.78
C THR A 131 8.21 -4.96 4.07
N ASN A 132 7.48 -5.16 5.17
CA ASN A 132 7.85 -4.59 6.46
C ASN A 132 9.22 -5.08 6.93
N TRP A 133 9.48 -6.38 6.84
CA TRP A 133 10.75 -6.96 7.21
C TRP A 133 11.91 -6.43 6.36
N PHE A 134 11.79 -6.48 5.02
CA PHE A 134 12.85 -6.13 4.08
C PHE A 134 13.29 -4.67 4.27
N PHE A 135 12.35 -3.73 4.30
CA PHE A 135 12.68 -2.32 4.46
C PHE A 135 13.16 -1.98 5.88
N ALA A 136 12.73 -2.72 6.91
CA ALA A 136 13.30 -2.60 8.24
C ALA A 136 14.78 -3.03 8.29
N GLN A 137 15.15 -4.10 7.56
CA GLN A 137 16.56 -4.50 7.44
C GLN A 137 17.38 -3.52 6.59
N LEU A 138 16.83 -3.12 5.44
CA LEU A 138 17.47 -2.22 4.47
C LEU A 138 17.81 -0.85 5.07
N ASN A 139 16.90 -0.30 5.87
CA ASN A 139 17.06 1.00 6.51
C ASN A 139 17.85 0.96 7.81
N SER A 140 18.31 -0.22 8.25
CA SER A 140 19.04 -0.33 9.51
C SER A 140 20.48 0.22 9.38
N GLU A 141 21.01 0.78 10.48
CA GLU A 141 22.36 1.36 10.51
C GLU A 141 23.48 0.32 10.32
N GLY A 142 23.17 -0.96 10.52
CA GLY A 142 24.10 -2.08 10.29
C GLY A 142 23.72 -2.90 9.07
N GLU A 143 24.63 -3.76 8.62
CA GLU A 143 24.41 -4.66 7.50
C GLU A 143 23.54 -5.87 7.93
N LYS A 144 22.26 -5.60 8.23
CA LYS A 144 21.31 -6.65 8.64
C LYS A 144 20.70 -7.40 7.46
N LEU A 145 20.55 -6.73 6.31
CA LEU A 145 20.15 -7.37 5.06
C LEU A 145 21.36 -8.06 4.42
N GLY A 146 21.82 -9.16 5.03
CA GLY A 146 23.01 -9.89 4.56
C GLY A 146 22.72 -10.90 3.45
N HIS A 147 23.79 -11.42 2.84
CA HIS A 147 23.76 -12.37 1.72
C HIS A 147 22.97 -13.66 1.99
N GLN A 148 22.83 -14.08 3.24
CA GLN A 148 22.09 -15.28 3.64
C GLN A 148 20.60 -15.22 3.32
N HIS A 149 20.03 -14.03 3.11
CA HIS A 149 18.62 -13.84 2.72
C HIS A 149 18.38 -14.01 1.22
N PHE A 150 19.44 -14.20 0.44
CA PHE A 150 19.42 -14.28 -1.01
C PHE A 150 19.86 -15.67 -1.45
N PHE A 151 19.39 -16.13 -2.60
CA PHE A 151 20.00 -17.27 -3.26
C PHE A 151 21.40 -16.90 -3.78
N PRO A 152 22.36 -17.84 -3.81
CA PRO A 152 23.71 -17.56 -4.32
C PRO A 152 23.74 -17.03 -5.75
N ASN A 153 22.73 -17.33 -6.57
CA ASN A 153 22.58 -16.86 -7.95
C ASN A 153 21.56 -15.71 -8.08
N CYS A 154 21.29 -14.97 -7.00
CA CYS A 154 20.34 -13.85 -7.03
C CYS A 154 20.74 -12.82 -8.09
N GLN A 155 19.73 -12.23 -8.74
CA GLN A 155 19.91 -11.16 -9.71
C GLN A 155 19.34 -9.85 -9.17
N LEU A 156 20.13 -8.80 -9.12
CA LEU A 156 19.70 -7.45 -8.76
C LEU A 156 19.81 -6.54 -9.98
N ARG A 157 18.70 -5.94 -10.39
CA ARG A 157 18.64 -4.95 -11.46
C ARG A 157 18.23 -3.60 -10.90
N VAL A 158 18.98 -2.55 -11.22
CA VAL A 158 18.70 -1.19 -10.74
C VAL A 158 18.64 -0.24 -11.91
N GLN A 159 17.52 0.46 -12.07
CA GLN A 159 17.34 1.52 -13.05
C GLN A 159 17.19 2.86 -12.31
N CYS A 160 18.14 3.77 -12.50
CA CYS A 160 18.16 5.06 -11.82
C CYS A 160 17.95 6.22 -12.80
N PHE A 161 16.85 6.94 -12.63
CA PHE A 161 16.53 8.18 -13.31
C PHE A 161 16.91 9.37 -12.41
N GLU A 162 18.04 10.00 -12.72
CA GLU A 162 18.54 11.16 -11.98
C GLU A 162 18.15 12.46 -12.70
N LYS A 163 17.54 13.39 -11.97
CA LYS A 163 17.18 14.72 -12.46
C LYS A 163 18.00 15.79 -11.76
N LEU A 164 18.63 16.67 -12.54
CA LEU A 164 19.27 17.89 -12.01
C LEU A 164 18.67 19.12 -12.70
N ALA A 165 18.17 20.08 -11.92
CA ALA A 165 17.63 21.34 -12.42
C ALA A 165 16.59 21.16 -13.56
N GLY A 166 15.78 20.10 -13.48
CA GLY A 166 14.73 19.80 -14.46
C GLY A 166 15.20 19.11 -15.75
N ARG A 167 16.51 18.83 -15.91
CA ARG A 167 17.01 18.01 -17.04
C ARG A 167 16.99 16.54 -16.67
N GLU A 168 16.44 15.71 -17.56
CA GLU A 168 16.48 14.25 -17.45
C GLU A 168 17.77 13.74 -18.06
N ASN A 169 18.56 13.00 -17.28
CA ASN A 169 19.69 12.23 -17.80
C ASN A 169 19.19 10.86 -18.27
N PRO A 170 19.89 10.21 -19.22
CA PRO A 170 19.59 8.82 -19.57
C PRO A 170 19.65 7.95 -18.31
N PRO A 171 18.74 6.96 -18.19
CA PRO A 171 18.70 6.10 -17.02
C PRO A 171 20.00 5.31 -16.91
N ARG A 172 20.54 5.23 -15.70
CA ARG A 172 21.63 4.30 -15.40
C ARG A 172 21.03 2.95 -15.09
N VAL A 173 21.40 1.92 -15.87
CA VAL A 173 20.99 0.54 -15.64
C VAL A 173 22.18 -0.23 -15.09
N LEU A 174 21.99 -0.85 -13.93
CA LEU A 174 22.97 -1.71 -13.27
C LEU A 174 22.38 -3.12 -13.19
N SER A 175 23.19 -4.12 -13.53
CA SER A 175 22.89 -5.52 -13.28
C SER A 175 23.97 -6.12 -12.41
N ILE A 176 23.54 -6.76 -11.32
CA ILE A 176 24.41 -7.30 -10.28
C ILE A 176 24.01 -8.76 -10.07
N ARG A 177 24.99 -9.65 -10.02
CA ARG A 177 24.76 -11.09 -9.80
C ARG A 177 25.42 -11.53 -8.50
N GLY A 178 24.77 -12.47 -7.84
CA GLY A 178 25.26 -13.04 -6.60
C GLY A 178 24.63 -12.42 -5.36
N SER A 179 24.53 -13.21 -4.31
CA SER A 179 23.95 -12.78 -3.03
C SER A 179 24.78 -11.71 -2.31
N GLU A 180 26.11 -11.88 -2.28
CA GLU A 180 27.03 -10.96 -1.60
C GLU A 180 27.07 -9.56 -2.24
N PRO A 181 27.27 -9.41 -3.57
CA PRO A 181 27.30 -8.09 -4.19
C PRO A 181 25.93 -7.39 -4.14
N ALA A 182 24.84 -8.16 -4.28
CA ALA A 182 23.48 -7.62 -4.23
C ALA A 182 23.09 -7.10 -2.85
N SER A 183 23.34 -7.87 -1.79
CA SER A 183 23.05 -7.46 -0.40
C SER A 183 23.83 -6.21 -0.01
N ARG A 184 25.14 -6.21 -0.29
CA ARG A 184 26.01 -5.05 -0.04
C ARG A 184 25.56 -3.80 -0.81
N PHE A 185 25.25 -3.95 -2.10
CA PHE A 185 24.77 -2.83 -2.92
C PHE A 185 23.50 -2.21 -2.33
N LEU A 186 22.51 -3.04 -1.98
CA LEU A 186 21.25 -2.58 -1.41
C LEU A 186 21.47 -1.86 -0.07
N TRP A 187 22.32 -2.41 0.80
CA TRP A 187 22.66 -1.74 2.06
C TRP A 187 23.32 -0.37 1.82
N GLN A 188 24.27 -0.28 0.89
CA GLN A 188 24.96 0.96 0.55
C GLN A 188 24.05 1.98 -0.14
N LEU A 189 23.01 1.52 -0.85
CA LEU A 189 21.99 2.37 -1.43
C LEU A 189 21.13 3.06 -0.37
N ALA A 190 20.94 2.42 0.79
CA ALA A 190 20.07 2.83 1.87
C ALA A 190 20.84 3.16 3.17
N GLY A 191 20.91 2.20 4.11
CA GLY A 191 21.51 2.38 5.44
C GLY A 191 22.95 2.91 5.41
N GLY A 192 23.80 2.39 4.52
CA GLY A 192 25.18 2.86 4.34
C GLY A 192 25.28 4.33 3.90
N ALA A 193 24.28 4.83 3.17
CA ALA A 193 24.18 6.22 2.73
C ALA A 193 23.29 7.10 3.62
N ARG A 194 22.83 6.59 4.78
CA ARG A 194 21.86 7.29 5.68
C ARG A 194 20.58 7.71 4.96
N ARG A 195 20.11 6.87 4.04
CA ARG A 195 18.85 7.07 3.32
C ARG A 195 17.79 6.12 3.85
N MET A 196 16.56 6.61 3.86
CA MET A 196 15.40 5.89 4.36
C MET A 196 14.42 5.62 3.23
N PHE A 197 14.23 4.36 2.92
CA PHE A 197 13.21 3.89 1.99
C PHE A 197 11.91 3.67 2.77
N HIS A 198 10.91 4.52 2.53
CA HIS A 198 9.59 4.38 3.14
C HIS A 198 8.63 3.69 2.15
N PRO A 199 8.40 2.37 2.28
CA PRO A 199 7.49 1.65 1.40
C PRO A 199 6.03 2.03 1.67
N ASN A 200 5.22 2.08 0.63
CA ASN A 200 3.77 2.11 0.77
C ASN A 200 3.23 0.69 0.93
N VAL A 201 3.27 0.19 2.16
CA VAL A 201 2.87 -1.18 2.52
C VAL A 201 1.40 -1.46 2.16
N ARG A 202 0.55 -0.43 2.15
CA ARG A 202 -0.89 -0.56 1.82
C ARG A 202 -1.15 -0.80 0.33
N SER A 203 -0.18 -0.57 -0.54
CA SER A 203 -0.30 -0.81 -1.98
C SER A 203 0.60 -1.95 -2.46
N VAL A 204 1.06 -2.81 -1.55
CA VAL A 204 1.87 -3.97 -1.91
C VAL A 204 1.01 -4.91 -2.75
N LYS A 205 1.53 -5.31 -3.91
CA LYS A 205 0.94 -6.37 -4.72
C LYS A 205 1.78 -7.61 -4.55
N CYS A 206 1.16 -8.71 -4.16
CA CYS A 206 1.81 -10.00 -4.09
C CYS A 206 1.05 -11.00 -4.94
N GLU A 207 1.76 -11.73 -5.78
CA GLU A 207 1.23 -12.79 -6.62
C GLU A 207 2.11 -14.02 -6.42
N VAL A 208 1.52 -15.17 -6.16
CA VAL A 208 2.25 -16.44 -5.99
C VAL A 208 1.92 -17.31 -7.19
N GLU A 209 2.94 -17.68 -7.95
CA GLU A 209 2.79 -18.53 -9.14
C GLU A 209 2.74 -20.01 -8.76
N GLU A 210 2.11 -20.85 -9.59
CA GLU A 210 1.89 -22.28 -9.32
C GLU A 210 3.19 -23.06 -9.04
N HIS A 211 4.29 -22.67 -9.68
CA HIS A 211 5.62 -23.26 -9.47
C HIS A 211 6.36 -22.76 -8.22
N GLY A 212 5.71 -21.98 -7.35
CA GLY A 212 6.24 -21.60 -6.03
C GLY A 212 7.05 -20.30 -5.95
N LEU A 213 7.12 -19.53 -7.04
CA LEU A 213 7.69 -18.17 -7.04
C LEU A 213 6.65 -17.16 -6.55
N ALA A 214 6.99 -16.39 -5.52
CA ALA A 214 6.19 -15.24 -5.10
C ALA A 214 6.78 -13.94 -5.65
N ARG A 215 5.98 -13.18 -6.39
CA ARG A 215 6.33 -11.84 -6.88
C ARG A 215 5.71 -10.78 -5.98
N ILE A 216 6.52 -9.85 -5.51
CA ILE A 216 6.06 -8.75 -4.66
C ILE A 216 6.47 -7.42 -5.31
N ASN A 217 5.52 -6.52 -5.50
CA ASN A 217 5.76 -5.17 -6.00
C ASN A 217 5.36 -4.14 -4.97
N VAL A 218 6.24 -3.19 -4.71
CA VAL A 218 6.04 -2.11 -3.75
C VAL A 218 6.65 -0.82 -4.26
N SER A 219 5.92 0.27 -4.10
CA SER A 219 6.40 1.61 -4.41
C SER A 219 6.53 2.41 -3.13
N GLY A 220 7.37 3.43 -3.13
CA GLY A 220 7.54 4.26 -1.96
C GLY A 220 8.35 5.52 -2.23
N VAL A 221 8.75 6.16 -1.14
CA VAL A 221 9.48 7.43 -1.17
C VAL A 221 10.83 7.23 -0.50
N VAL A 222 11.89 7.75 -1.13
CA VAL A 222 13.22 7.77 -0.52
C VAL A 222 13.48 9.12 0.12
N HIS A 223 13.97 9.10 1.36
CA HIS A 223 14.36 10.28 2.10
C HIS A 223 15.85 10.23 2.43
N GLU A 224 16.47 11.40 2.50
CA GLU A 224 17.79 11.59 3.10
C GLU A 224 17.63 12.68 4.15
N TYR A 225 17.84 12.31 5.41
CA TYR A 225 17.47 13.15 6.56
C TYR A 225 15.99 13.60 6.48
N ASN A 226 15.74 14.92 6.44
CA ASN A 226 14.41 15.52 6.37
C ASN A 226 14.00 15.93 4.94
N SER A 227 14.73 15.46 3.91
CA SER A 227 14.47 15.82 2.52
C SER A 227 13.99 14.63 1.71
N CYS A 228 12.92 14.83 0.93
CA CYS A 228 12.42 13.85 -0.02
C CYS A 228 13.33 13.84 -1.25
N MET A 229 14.00 12.71 -1.47
CA MET A 229 14.95 12.51 -2.57
C MET A 229 14.27 12.05 -3.84
N GLY A 230 13.10 11.42 -3.73
CA GLY A 230 12.36 10.93 -4.88
C GLY A 230 11.52 9.68 -4.58
N LEU A 231 11.18 8.99 -5.64
CA LEU A 231 10.32 7.80 -5.62
C LEU A 231 11.12 6.56 -5.95
N PHE A 232 10.68 5.43 -5.41
CA PHE A 232 11.18 4.12 -5.81
C PHE A 232 10.04 3.16 -6.10
N GLU A 233 10.34 2.17 -6.95
CA GLU A 233 9.54 0.97 -7.15
C GLU A 233 10.48 -0.22 -7.00
N CYS A 234 10.10 -1.20 -6.18
CA CYS A 234 10.83 -2.45 -6.02
C CYS A 234 9.95 -3.63 -6.44
N GLY A 235 10.50 -4.49 -7.28
CA GLY A 235 9.99 -5.82 -7.59
C GLY A 235 10.87 -6.88 -6.93
N PHE A 236 10.26 -7.87 -6.31
CA PHE A 236 10.96 -8.97 -5.63
C PHE A 236 10.46 -10.31 -6.14
N GLY A 237 11.39 -11.24 -6.35
CA GLY A 237 11.08 -12.65 -6.56
C GLY A 237 11.56 -13.47 -5.38
N LEU A 238 10.63 -14.11 -4.67
CA LEU A 238 10.93 -14.98 -3.54
C LEU A 238 10.65 -16.43 -3.91
N VAL A 239 11.55 -17.32 -3.51
CA VAL A 239 11.37 -18.78 -3.62
C VAL A 239 11.67 -19.40 -2.27
N ARG A 240 10.94 -20.46 -1.91
CA ARG A 240 11.20 -21.23 -0.68
C ARG A 240 12.58 -21.87 -0.75
N ASP A 241 13.35 -21.80 0.33
CA ASP A 241 14.65 -22.47 0.42
C ASP A 241 14.43 -23.98 0.54
N PRO A 242 14.88 -24.80 -0.45
CA PRO A 242 14.75 -26.25 -0.36
C PRO A 242 15.62 -26.87 0.74
N ASN A 243 16.62 -26.14 1.24
CA ASN A 243 17.53 -26.61 2.29
C ASN A 243 17.09 -26.21 3.70
N ALA A 244 15.93 -25.55 3.84
CA ALA A 244 15.40 -25.22 5.16
C ALA A 244 15.21 -26.50 5.98
N THR A 245 15.76 -26.52 7.19
CA THR A 245 15.71 -27.71 8.05
C THR A 245 14.26 -28.05 8.42
N ALA A 246 13.96 -29.29 8.80
CA ALA A 246 12.60 -29.72 9.17
C ALA A 246 11.98 -28.90 10.32
N THR A 247 12.80 -28.18 11.09
CA THR A 247 12.43 -27.26 12.16
C THR A 247 12.22 -25.80 11.71
N GLU A 248 12.68 -25.44 10.52
CA GLU A 248 12.55 -24.13 9.88
C GLU A 248 11.61 -24.22 8.67
N SER A 249 10.36 -24.63 8.91
CA SER A 249 9.37 -24.66 7.84
C SER A 249 9.06 -23.23 7.35
N ASP A 250 9.10 -23.00 6.04
CA ASP A 250 8.67 -21.75 5.36
C ASP A 250 9.68 -20.59 5.27
N VAL A 251 10.97 -20.89 5.06
CA VAL A 251 12.00 -19.86 4.77
C VAL A 251 11.94 -19.44 3.30
N TRP A 252 11.69 -18.16 3.03
CA TRP A 252 11.73 -17.56 1.70
C TRP A 252 13.05 -16.82 1.48
N LYS A 253 13.65 -16.99 0.30
CA LYS A 253 14.88 -16.29 -0.11
C LYS A 253 14.68 -15.52 -1.41
N LEU A 254 15.45 -14.45 -1.56
CA LEU A 254 15.44 -13.59 -2.73
C LEU A 254 16.14 -14.28 -3.91
N GLN A 255 15.38 -14.53 -4.97
CA GLN A 255 15.87 -15.01 -6.26
C GLN A 255 16.21 -13.84 -7.20
N PHE A 256 15.43 -12.76 -7.14
CA PHE A 256 15.75 -11.52 -7.83
C PHE A 256 15.19 -10.29 -7.10
N VAL A 257 15.80 -9.14 -7.37
CA VAL A 257 15.39 -7.82 -6.93
C VAL A 257 15.47 -6.87 -8.11
N GLU A 258 14.41 -6.12 -8.36
CA GLU A 258 14.40 -5.04 -9.35
C GLU A 258 14.10 -3.74 -8.62
N VAL A 259 14.90 -2.71 -8.87
CA VAL A 259 14.73 -1.39 -8.24
C VAL A 259 14.68 -0.34 -9.34
N ILE A 260 13.61 0.43 -9.37
CA ILE A 260 13.49 1.63 -10.21
C ILE A 260 13.53 2.84 -9.28
N LEU A 261 14.45 3.77 -9.54
CA LEU A 261 14.65 4.98 -8.76
C LEU A 261 14.38 6.20 -9.62
N ARG A 262 13.59 7.14 -9.11
CA ARG A 262 13.35 8.45 -9.74
C ARG A 262 13.72 9.53 -8.74
N VAL A 263 14.92 10.08 -8.86
CA VAL A 263 15.54 10.91 -7.82
C VAL A 263 15.98 12.27 -8.36
N SER A 264 15.92 13.28 -7.49
CA SER A 264 16.24 14.69 -7.81
C SER A 264 17.72 15.05 -7.58
N ARG A 265 18.61 14.05 -7.55
CA ARG A 265 20.05 14.22 -7.27
C ARG A 265 20.90 13.34 -8.18
N ILE A 266 21.99 13.91 -8.71
CA ILE A 266 23.00 13.16 -9.47
C ILE A 266 23.89 12.35 -8.52
N GLY A 267 24.29 11.17 -8.99
CA GLY A 267 25.20 10.29 -8.28
C GLY A 267 24.56 9.60 -7.09
N PHE A 268 23.24 9.37 -7.15
CA PHE A 268 22.48 8.71 -6.11
C PHE A 268 23.04 7.30 -5.87
N VAL A 269 23.35 6.57 -6.94
CA VAL A 269 23.88 5.20 -6.86
C VAL A 269 25.41 5.11 -6.83
N THR A 270 26.13 6.24 -6.97
CA THR A 270 27.60 6.23 -7.17
C THR A 270 28.35 5.55 -6.02
N ALA A 271 28.01 5.88 -4.76
CA ALA A 271 28.66 5.28 -3.60
C ALA A 271 28.43 3.76 -3.54
N ALA A 272 27.20 3.32 -3.83
CA ALA A 272 26.85 1.90 -3.86
C ALA A 272 27.61 1.14 -4.95
N VAL A 273 27.75 1.72 -6.15
CA VAL A 273 28.54 1.12 -7.23
C VAL A 273 30.01 0.95 -6.82
N LEU A 274 30.64 2.00 -6.28
CA LEU A 274 32.05 1.95 -5.87
C LEU A 274 32.32 0.90 -4.78
N SER A 275 31.35 0.67 -3.89
CA SER A 275 31.48 -0.28 -2.78
C SER A 275 31.25 -1.74 -3.16
N THR A 276 30.59 -2.01 -4.28
CA THR A 276 30.21 -3.38 -4.70
C THR A 276 31.28 -4.04 -5.57
N GLY A 277 32.27 -3.29 -6.07
CA GLY A 277 33.34 -3.78 -6.93
C GLY A 277 32.91 -3.82 -8.40
N GLU A 278 33.78 -3.33 -9.31
CA GLU A 278 33.43 -3.18 -10.73
C GLU A 278 33.19 -4.52 -11.45
N ASP A 279 33.84 -5.61 -11.01
CA ASP A 279 33.75 -6.93 -11.66
C ASP A 279 32.37 -7.60 -11.51
N ASP A 280 31.61 -7.23 -10.48
CA ASP A 280 30.29 -7.81 -10.17
C ASP A 280 29.11 -6.98 -10.75
N ILE A 281 29.41 -5.84 -11.40
CA ILE A 281 28.42 -4.92 -11.95
C ILE A 281 28.59 -4.79 -13.45
N THR A 282 27.58 -5.19 -14.20
CA THR A 282 27.44 -4.76 -15.61
C THR A 282 26.66 -3.46 -15.66
N MET A 283 27.29 -2.39 -16.15
CA MET A 283 26.64 -1.10 -16.39
C MET A 283 26.29 -0.96 -17.87
N GLU A 284 25.00 -0.82 -18.17
CA GLU A 284 24.54 -0.46 -19.51
C GLU A 284 24.17 1.02 -19.52
N LEU A 285 24.82 1.78 -20.39
CA LEU A 285 24.38 3.12 -20.76
C LEU A 285 23.40 2.94 -21.92
N GLU A 286 22.10 3.06 -21.66
CA GLU A 286 21.12 3.21 -22.75
C GLU A 286 21.32 4.60 -23.37
N CYS A 287 22.17 4.66 -24.41
CA CYS A 287 22.16 5.78 -25.34
C CYS A 287 20.81 5.77 -26.08
N THR A 288 19.93 6.71 -25.72
CA THR A 288 18.74 7.05 -26.50
C THR A 288 19.05 8.16 -27.47
#